data_AF-A0A534VZC3-F1
#
_entry.id   AF-A0A534VZC3-F1
#
_cell.length_a   1.000
_cell.length_b   1.000
_cell.length_c   1.000
_cell.angle_alpha   90.00
_cell.angle_beta   90.00
_cell.angle_gamma   90.00
#
_symmetry.space_group_name_H-M   'P 1'
#
loop_
_entity.id
_entity.type
_entity.pdbx_description
1 polymer ?
#
loop_
_entity_poly.entity_id
_entity_poly.type
_entity_poly.pdbx_seq_one_letter_code
_entity_poly.pdbx_strand_id
1 'polypeptide(L)'
;MLFHLPNLIRLYWRLFRDPRVSLWPKALLVGALAYVALPFDLIPDFIPFVGEIDDLVIVIVAARWFMHWCPPEVVREHAQAIA
;
A
#
# COMPACT_ATOMS: atom_id res chain seq x y z
N MET A 1 -2.96 -1.47 19.87
CA MET A 1 -2.37 -1.21 18.53
C MET A 1 -3.39 -1.22 17.40
N LEU A 2 -4.35 -2.17 17.33
CA LEU A 2 -5.35 -2.21 16.24
C LEU A 2 -6.27 -0.97 16.14
N PHE A 3 -6.50 -0.23 17.23
CA PHE A 3 -7.37 0.95 17.24
C PHE A 3 -6.87 2.10 16.34
N HIS A 4 -5.60 2.10 15.90
CA HIS A 4 -5.05 3.11 15.00
C HIS A 4 -5.14 2.74 13.51
N LEU A 5 -5.61 1.53 13.18
CA LEU A 5 -5.81 1.10 11.78
C LEU A 5 -6.66 2.10 10.95
N PRO A 6 -7.78 2.65 11.46
CA PRO A 6 -8.57 3.61 10.69
C PRO A 6 -7.78 4.87 10.32
N ASN A 7 -6.90 5.32 11.23
CA ASN A 7 -6.07 6.50 11.02
C ASN A 7 -4.96 6.24 10.01
N LEU A 8 -4.36 5.03 10.03
CA LEU A 8 -3.39 4.62 9.03
C LEU A 8 -4.01 4.57 7.63
N ILE A 9 -5.20 3.97 7.49
CA ILE A 9 -5.91 3.89 6.21
C ILE A 9 -6.20 5.31 5.68
N ARG A 10 -6.68 6.21 6.55
CA ARG A 10 -6.90 7.63 6.19
C ARG A 10 -5.61 8.34 5.78
N LEU A 11 -4.49 8.05 6.44
CA LEU A 11 -3.19 8.63 6.13
C LEU A 11 -2.71 8.20 4.75
N TYR A 12 -2.72 6.89 4.48
CA TYR A 12 -2.38 6.36 3.16
C TYR A 12 -3.28 6.93 2.07
N TRP A 13 -4.59 7.04 2.32
CA TRP A 13 -5.53 7.62 1.36
C TRP A 13 -5.24 9.09 1.06
N ARG A 14 -4.94 9.90 2.09
CA ARG A 14 -4.57 11.31 1.92
C ARG A 14 -3.26 11.46 1.13
N LEU A 15 -2.24 10.69 1.49
CA LEU A 15 -0.96 10.67 0.79
C LEU A 15 -1.11 10.23 -0.68
N PHE A 16 -1.95 9.22 -0.92
CA PHE A 16 -2.20 8.73 -2.27
C PHE A 16 -2.83 9.81 -3.17
N ARG A 17 -3.68 10.68 -2.61
CA ARG A 17 -4.31 11.80 -3.33
C ARG A 17 -3.46 13.06 -3.39
N ASP A 18 -2.40 13.16 -2.59
CA ASP A 18 -1.57 14.36 -2.53
C ASP A 18 -0.69 14.48 -3.79
N PRO A 19 -0.76 15.58 -4.56
CA PRO A 19 0.02 15.75 -5.79
C PRO A 19 1.54 15.83 -5.55
N ARG A 20 1.99 16.12 -4.33
CA ARG A 20 3.41 16.15 -3.96
C ARG A 20 4.02 14.75 -3.83
N VAL A 21 3.20 13.71 -3.70
CA VAL A 21 3.66 12.31 -3.70
C VAL A 21 3.82 11.84 -5.14
N SER A 22 5.01 11.32 -5.45
CA SER A 22 5.37 10.82 -6.78
C SER A 22 4.36 9.80 -7.32
N LEU A 23 4.11 9.83 -8.63
CA LEU A 23 3.19 8.90 -9.30
C LEU A 23 3.72 7.47 -9.32
N TRP A 24 5.05 7.28 -9.32
CA TRP A 24 5.68 5.96 -9.33
C TRP A 24 5.27 5.06 -8.15
N PRO A 25 5.44 5.48 -6.88
CA PRO A 25 5.01 4.69 -5.73
C PRO A 25 3.49 4.47 -5.68
N LYS A 26 2.69 5.42 -6.19
CA LYS A 26 1.23 5.25 -6.32
C LYS A 26 0.87 4.17 -7.33
N ALA A 27 1.50 4.19 -8.49
CA ALA A 27 1.30 3.20 -9.54
C ALA A 27 1.71 1.80 -9.05
N LEU A 28 2.80 1.70 -8.29
CA LEU A 28 3.23 0.43 -7.71
C LEU A 28 2.24 -0.09 -6.66
N LEU A 29 1.73 0.79 -5.78
CA LEU A 29 0.70 0.41 -4.81
C LEU A 29 -0.59 -0.05 -5.49
N VAL A 30 -1.06 0.67 -6.51
CA VAL A 30 -2.23 0.28 -7.30
C VAL A 30 -1.98 -1.02 -8.07
N GLY A 31 -0.79 -1.20 -8.64
CA GLY A 31 -0.40 -2.41 -9.35
C GLY A 31 -0.41 -3.64 -8.44
N ALA A 32 0.12 -3.51 -7.22
CA ALA A 32 0.09 -4.57 -6.21
C ALA A 32 -1.36 -4.90 -5.79
N LEU A 33 -2.20 -3.90 -5.56
CA LEU A 33 -3.62 -4.12 -5.24
C LEU A 33 -4.38 -4.74 -6.42
N ALA A 34 -4.08 -4.33 -7.65
CA ALA A 34 -4.68 -4.87 -8.86
C ALA A 34 -4.24 -6.31 -9.11
N TYR A 35 -3.00 -6.67 -8.78
CA TYR A 35 -2.48 -8.02 -8.82
C TYR A 35 -3.27 -8.93 -7.87
N VAL A 36 -3.39 -8.56 -6.60
CA VAL A 36 -4.14 -9.34 -5.59
C VAL A 36 -5.64 -9.37 -5.88
N ALA A 37 -6.20 -8.33 -6.50
CA ALA A 37 -7.62 -8.28 -6.88
C ALA A 37 -7.94 -9.04 -8.18
N LEU A 38 -6.93 -9.45 -8.95
CA LEU A 38 -7.14 -10.17 -10.19
C LEU A 38 -7.52 -11.62 -9.86
N PRO A 39 -8.66 -12.15 -10.35
CA PRO A 39 -9.04 -13.55 -10.14
C PRO A 39 -8.21 -14.55 -10.97
N PHE A 40 -7.15 -14.07 -11.63
CA PHE A 40 -6.25 -14.84 -12.48
C PHE A 40 -4.88 -14.87 -11.83
N ASP A 41 -4.45 -16.05 -11.39
CA ASP A 41 -3.08 -16.29 -10.99
C ASP A 41 -2.15 -16.22 -12.22
N LEU A 42 -1.39 -15.13 -12.31
CA LEU A 42 -0.28 -15.01 -13.27
C LEU A 42 0.84 -16.01 -12.97
N ILE A 43 0.94 -16.45 -11.71
CA ILE A 43 1.81 -17.54 -11.24
C ILE A 43 0.89 -18.72 -10.96
N PRO A 44 0.81 -19.73 -11.84
CA PRO A 44 -0.07 -20.86 -11.62
C PRO A 44 0.23 -21.51 -10.26
N ASP A 45 -0.82 -21.71 -9.46
CA ASP A 45 -0.85 -22.32 -8.12
C ASP A 45 -0.33 -23.78 -8.10
N PHE A 46 0.94 -23.99 -8.47
CA PHE A 46 1.58 -25.30 -8.43
C PHE A 46 2.03 -25.69 -7.01
N ILE A 47 2.02 -24.75 -6.06
CA ILE A 47 2.45 -24.99 -4.68
C ILE A 47 1.32 -24.54 -3.72
N PRO A 48 0.52 -25.49 -3.20
CA PRO A 48 -0.44 -25.17 -2.16
C PRO A 48 0.28 -24.53 -0.96
N PHE A 49 -0.31 -23.49 -0.36
CA PHE A 49 0.19 -22.68 0.77
C PHE A 49 1.21 -21.56 0.47
N VAL A 50 1.77 -21.45 -0.74
CA VAL A 50 2.74 -20.38 -1.08
C VAL A 50 2.07 -19.16 -1.72
N GLY A 51 1.03 -19.35 -2.55
CA GLY A 51 0.31 -18.26 -3.24
C GLY A 51 -0.29 -17.22 -2.29
N GLU A 52 -1.04 -17.65 -1.25
CA GLU A 52 -1.73 -16.70 -0.35
C GLU A 52 -0.79 -15.87 0.54
N ILE A 53 0.38 -16.41 0.90
CA ILE A 53 1.37 -15.66 1.69
C ILE A 53 2.02 -14.59 0.81
N ASP A 54 2.25 -14.90 -0.47
CA ASP A 54 2.87 -13.98 -1.43
C ASP A 54 2.02 -12.71 -1.63
N ASP A 55 0.70 -12.84 -1.76
CA ASP A 55 -0.20 -11.70 -1.94
C ASP A 55 -0.16 -10.69 -0.79
N LEU A 56 -0.21 -11.19 0.45
CA LEU A 56 -0.12 -10.33 1.63
C LEU A 56 1.25 -9.66 1.73
N VAL A 57 2.32 -10.39 1.44
CA VAL A 57 3.68 -9.86 1.42
C VAL A 57 3.81 -8.77 0.36
N ILE A 58 3.27 -8.97 -0.84
CA ILE A 58 3.27 -8.00 -1.93
C ILE A 58 2.58 -6.71 -1.50
N VAL A 59 1.38 -6.79 -0.89
CA VAL A 59 0.65 -5.60 -0.41
C VAL A 59 1.43 -4.87 0.67
N ILE A 60 2.01 -5.59 1.64
CA ILE A 60 2.81 -4.99 2.72
C ILE A 60 4.06 -4.30 2.17
N VAL A 61 4.78 -4.95 1.24
CA VAL A 61 5.99 -4.41 0.62
C VAL A 61 5.64 -3.18 -0.21
N ALA A 62 4.57 -3.24 -1.02
CA ALA A 62 4.09 -2.10 -1.80
C ALA A 62 3.70 -0.92 -0.91
N ALA A 63 3.00 -1.16 0.20
CA ALA A 63 2.63 -0.13 1.17
C ALA A 63 3.88 0.49 1.84
N ARG A 64 4.86 -0.35 2.20
CA ARG A 64 6.13 0.10 2.80
C ARG A 64 6.95 0.93 1.82
N TRP A 65 7.03 0.51 0.56
CA TRP A 65 7.69 1.29 -0.48
C TRP A 65 6.95 2.60 -0.75
N PHE A 66 5.62 2.57 -0.84
CA PHE A 66 4.84 3.79 -0.99
C PHE A 66 5.19 4.82 0.09
N MET A 67 5.21 4.40 1.36
CA MET A 67 5.60 5.28 2.48
C MET A 67 7.06 5.74 2.41
N HIS A 68 7.99 4.87 1.99
CA HIS A 68 9.40 5.22 1.86
C HIS A 68 9.65 6.35 0.86
N TRP A 69 8.86 6.39 -0.22
CA TRP A 69 8.96 7.40 -1.27
C TRP A 69 8.09 8.64 -1.03
N CYS A 70 7.29 8.66 0.04
CA CYS A 70 6.53 9.85 0.44
C CYS A 70 7.44 10.88 1.13
N PRO A 71 7.36 12.18 0.76
CA PRO A 71 8.11 13.22 1.45
C PRO A 71 7.73 13.28 2.95
N PRO A 72 8.71 13.26 3.88
CA PRO A 72 8.43 13.18 5.31
C PRO A 72 7.67 14.40 5.86
N GLU A 73 7.76 15.55 5.20
CA GLU A 73 6.97 16.75 5.52
C GLU A 73 5.48 16.51 5.25
N VAL A 74 5.16 15.93 4.10
CA VAL A 74 3.79 15.64 3.67
C VAL A 74 3.16 14.55 4.54
N VAL A 75 3.94 13.52 4.90
CA VAL A 75 3.49 12.48 5.84
C VAL A 75 3.13 13.08 7.20
N ARG A 76 3.98 13.96 7.74
CA ARG A 76 3.74 14.62 9.02
C ARG A 76 2.51 15.53 8.97
N GLU A 77 2.37 16.32 7.92
CA GLU A 77 1.22 17.21 7.69
C GLU A 77 -0.10 16.41 7.73
N HIS A 78 -0.20 15.33 6.96
CA HIS A 78 -1.41 14.50 6.93
C HIS A 78 -1.63 13.71 8.23
N ALA A 79 -0.57 13.24 8.89
CA ALA A 79 -0.67 12.50 10.14
C ALA A 79 -1.20 13.40 11.28
N GLN A 80 -0.72 14.65 11.37
CA GLN A 80 -1.22 15.64 12.33
C GLN A 80 -2.67 16.02 12.05
N ALA A 81 -3.07 16.08 10.79
CA ALA A 81 -4.45 16.39 10.41
C ALA A 81 -5.44 15.22 10.60
N ILE A 82 -4.99 14.04 11.04
CA ILE A 82 -5.81 12.85 11.33
C ILE A 82 -5.90 12.58 12.84
N ALA A 83 -4.88 12.97 13.60
CA ALA A 83 -4.83 12.87 15.06
C ALA A 83 -5.80 13.84 15.74
#